data_AF-A0A1J5J365-F1
#
_entry.id   AF-A0A1J5J365-F1
#
_cell.length_a   1.000
_cell.length_b   1.000
_cell.length_c   1.000
_cell.angle_alpha   90.00
_cell.angle_beta   90.00
_cell.angle_gamma   90.00
#
_symmetry.space_group_name_H-M   'P 1'
#
loop_
_entity.id
_entity.type
_entity.pdbx_description
1 polymer ?
#
loop_
_entity_poly.entity_id
_entity_poly.type
_entity_poly.pdbx_seq_one_letter_code
_entity_poly.pdbx_strand_id
1 'polypeptide(L)'
;MNWLMRLVTWPQRAFYEYGSRLAIFLVRRRVNKRPREMGSWLVLARLYEVRNDLRQAIRILGQAHKLAPGNRIIDLHLERLQGKSGDRA
;
A
#
# COMPACT_ATOMS: atom_id res chain seq x y z
N MET A 1 -9.93 3.99 33.54
CA MET A 1 -11.20 3.72 32.84
C MET A 1 -11.50 4.87 31.86
N ASN A 2 -10.84 4.96 30.71
CA ASN A 2 -11.02 6.07 29.75
C ASN A 2 -11.97 5.69 28.60
N TRP A 3 -13.28 5.71 28.85
CA TRP A 3 -14.30 5.50 27.82
C TRP A 3 -14.45 6.69 26.85
N LEU A 4 -14.11 7.91 27.28
CA LEU A 4 -14.29 9.14 26.49
C LEU A 4 -13.30 9.31 25.33
N MET A 5 -12.08 8.77 25.40
CA MET A 5 -11.09 8.87 24.31
C MET A 5 -11.40 7.98 23.08
N ARG A 6 -12.26 6.97 23.23
CA ARG A 6 -12.66 6.07 22.12
C ARG A 6 -13.64 6.71 21.14
N LEU A 7 -14.43 7.70 21.57
CA LEU A 7 -15.48 8.32 20.74
C LEU A 7 -14.92 9.41 19.80
N VAL A 8 -13.89 10.14 20.22
CA VAL A 8 -13.31 11.25 19.44
C VAL A 8 -12.50 10.76 18.22
N THR A 9 -11.95 9.54 18.27
CA THR A 9 -11.13 8.98 17.17
C THR A 9 -11.93 8.17 16.14
N TRP A 10 -13.19 7.87 16.43
CA TRP A 10 -14.08 7.08 15.57
C TRP A 10 -14.32 7.71 14.18
N PRO A 11 -14.68 9.01 14.06
CA PRO A 11 -14.90 9.62 12.75
C PRO A 11 -13.61 9.71 11.92
N GLN A 12 -12.48 9.95 12.57
CA GLN A 12 -11.18 10.01 11.89
C GLN A 12 -10.76 8.64 11.35
N ARG A 13 -10.86 7.57 12.15
CA ARG A 13 -10.54 6.20 11.69
C ARG A 13 -11.45 5.77 10.56
N ALA A 14 -12.75 6.03 10.66
CA ALA A 14 -13.69 5.75 9.58
C ALA A 14 -13.30 6.50 8.30
N PHE A 15 -13.01 7.80 8.38
CA PHE A 15 -12.56 8.59 7.25
C PHE A 15 -11.30 8.02 6.57
N TYR A 16 -10.27 7.65 7.33
CA TYR A 16 -9.07 7.01 6.77
C TYR A 16 -9.34 5.63 6.18
N GLU A 17 -10.23 4.84 6.79
CA GLU A 17 -10.64 3.54 6.27
C GLU A 17 -11.33 3.66 4.92
N TYR A 18 -12.36 4.50 4.80
CA TYR A 18 -13.09 4.71 3.55
C TYR A 18 -12.22 5.42 2.51
N GLY A 19 -11.49 6.46 2.90
CA GLY A 19 -10.60 7.22 2.03
C GLY A 19 -9.50 6.35 1.43
N SER A 20 -8.85 5.50 2.24
CA SER A 20 -7.81 4.60 1.74
C SER A 20 -8.38 3.50 0.83
N ARG A 21 -9.59 2.98 1.09
CA ARG A 21 -10.26 2.03 0.18
C ARG A 21 -10.56 2.68 -1.17
N LEU A 22 -11.08 3.90 -1.18
CA LEU A 22 -11.33 4.66 -2.40
C LEU A 22 -10.03 4.96 -3.15
N ALA A 23 -8.98 5.38 -2.44
CA ALA A 23 -7.68 5.64 -3.03
C ALA A 23 -7.10 4.37 -3.69
N ILE A 24 -7.16 3.23 -3.01
CA ILE A 24 -6.73 1.94 -3.57
C ILE A 24 -7.54 1.62 -4.83
N PHE A 25 -8.86 1.79 -4.79
CA PHE A 25 -9.73 1.55 -5.95
C PHE A 25 -9.33 2.40 -7.16
N LEU A 26 -9.14 3.71 -6.96
CA LEU A 26 -8.78 4.66 -8.03
C LEU A 26 -7.39 4.37 -8.60
N VAL A 27 -6.41 4.14 -7.73
CA VAL A 27 -5.03 3.85 -8.15
C VAL A 27 -4.95 2.51 -8.87
N ARG A 28 -5.68 1.48 -8.39
CA ARG A 28 -5.75 0.18 -9.08
C ARG A 28 -6.32 0.31 -10.48
N ARG A 29 -7.35 1.14 -10.67
CA ARG A 29 -7.88 1.45 -12.00
C ARG A 29 -6.85 2.14 -12.89
N ARG A 30 -6.03 3.04 -12.34
CA ARG A 30 -4.94 3.71 -13.07
C ARG A 30 -3.85 2.71 -13.47
N VAL A 31 -3.41 1.85 -12.55
CA VAL A 31 -2.45 0.77 -12.82
C VAL A 31 -2.92 -0.12 -13.97
N ASN A 32 -4.20 -0.51 -13.96
CA ASN A 32 -4.77 -1.32 -15.05
C ASN A 32 -4.80 -0.60 -16.40
N LYS A 33 -5.04 0.72 -16.41
CA LYS A 33 -5.04 1.52 -17.64
C LYS A 33 -3.63 1.85 -18.14
N ARG A 34 -2.67 1.97 -17.23
CA ARG A 34 -1.28 2.41 -17.50
C ARG A 34 -0.28 1.53 -16.75
N PRO A 35 -0.15 0.25 -17.13
CA PRO A 35 0.68 -0.71 -16.39
C PRO A 35 2.18 -0.40 -16.46
N ARG A 36 2.62 0.43 -17.41
CA ARG A 36 4.02 0.87 -17.53
C ARG A 36 4.38 2.06 -16.62
N GLU A 37 3.39 2.67 -15.98
CA GLU A 37 3.61 3.81 -15.09
C GLU A 37 4.00 3.32 -13.68
N MET A 38 5.30 3.14 -13.45
CA MET A 38 5.83 2.57 -12.19
C MET A 38 5.44 3.38 -10.95
N GLY A 39 5.27 4.70 -11.08
CA GLY A 39 4.78 5.55 -9.99
C GLY A 39 3.42 5.12 -9.46
N SER A 40 2.50 4.69 -10.33
CA SER A 40 1.18 4.21 -9.92
C SER A 40 1.26 2.89 -9.14
N TRP A 41 2.21 2.02 -9.47
CA TRP A 41 2.47 0.79 -8.71
C TRP A 41 3.04 1.06 -7.32
N LEU A 42 4.00 2.00 -7.22
CA LEU A 42 4.58 2.42 -5.94
C LEU A 42 3.52 3.02 -5.01
N VAL A 43 2.66 3.90 -5.54
CA VAL A 43 1.55 4.48 -4.78
C VAL A 43 0.58 3.40 -4.29
N LEU A 44 0.24 2.44 -5.16
CA LEU A 44 -0.66 1.34 -4.77
C LEU A 44 -0.07 0.47 -3.65
N ALA A 45 1.22 0.12 -3.75
CA ALA A 45 1.91 -0.62 -2.71
C ALA A 45 1.97 0.15 -1.39
N ARG A 46 2.24 1.46 -1.44
CA ARG A 46 2.27 2.33 -0.25
C ARG A 46 0.91 2.41 0.43
N LEU A 47 -0.19 2.46 -0.32
CA LEU A 47 -1.54 2.46 0.24
C LEU A 47 -1.83 1.17 1.01
N TYR A 48 -1.42 0.02 0.48
CA TYR A 48 -1.52 -1.26 1.22
C TYR A 48 -0.62 -1.28 2.45
N GLU A 49 0.60 -0.74 2.38
CA GLU A 49 1.50 -0.64 3.53
C GLU A 49 0.91 0.22 4.66
N VAL A 50 0.34 1.40 4.33
CA VAL A 50 -0.30 2.29 5.32
C VAL A 50 -1.50 1.60 5.99
N ARG A 51 -2.20 0.73 5.27
CA ARG A 51 -3.25 -0.14 5.81
C ARG A 51 -2.74 -1.36 6.57
N ASN A 52 -1.43 -1.45 6.80
CA ASN A 52 -0.74 -2.56 7.44
C ASN A 52 -0.85 -3.91 6.70
N ASP A 53 -1.29 -3.89 5.44
CA ASP A 53 -1.40 -5.07 4.57
C ASP A 53 -0.11 -5.26 3.77
N LEU A 54 0.95 -5.65 4.48
CA LEU A 54 2.28 -5.86 3.90
C LEU A 54 2.27 -6.95 2.82
N ARG A 55 1.45 -7.99 3.00
CA ARG A 55 1.32 -9.08 2.03
C ARG A 55 0.83 -8.55 0.68
N GLN A 56 -0.20 -7.70 0.68
CA GLN A 56 -0.66 -7.09 -0.57
C GLN A 56 0.35 -6.09 -1.12
N ALA A 57 0.99 -5.28 -0.28
CA ALA A 57 2.01 -4.33 -0.73
C ALA A 57 3.17 -5.02 -1.47
N ILE A 58 3.69 -6.12 -0.92
CA ILE A 58 4.74 -6.95 -1.56
C ILE A 58 4.23 -7.55 -2.87
N ARG A 59 3.00 -8.09 -2.89
CA ARG A 59 2.42 -8.66 -4.11
C ARG A 59 2.33 -7.64 -5.24
N ILE A 60 1.89 -6.42 -4.94
CA ILE A 60 1.77 -5.33 -5.93
C ILE A 60 3.14 -4.94 -6.48
N LEU A 61 4.17 -4.78 -5.63
CA LEU A 61 5.52 -4.50 -6.11
C LEU A 61 6.13 -5.67 -6.88
N GLY A 62 5.82 -6.92 -6.51
CA GLY A 62 6.24 -8.08 -7.27
C GLY A 62 5.63 -8.11 -8.68
N GLN A 63 4.40 -7.63 -8.85
CA GLN A 63 3.81 -7.44 -10.18
C GLN A 63 4.52 -6.33 -10.96
N ALA A 64 4.84 -5.21 -10.30
CA ALA A 64 5.57 -4.11 -10.92
C ALA A 64 6.99 -4.52 -11.36
N HIS A 65 7.70 -5.31 -10.52
CA HIS A 65 9.01 -5.84 -10.81
C HIS A 65 9.01 -6.73 -12.07
N LYS A 66 7.98 -7.58 -12.23
CA LYS A 66 7.81 -8.38 -13.45
C LYS A 66 7.60 -7.54 -14.72
N LEU A 67 7.00 -6.35 -14.59
CA LEU A 67 6.74 -5.45 -15.72
C LEU A 67 7.94 -4.56 -16.05
N ALA A 68 8.78 -4.26 -15.07
CA ALA A 68 10.00 -3.47 -15.23
C ALA A 68 11.17 -4.13 -14.47
N PRO A 69 11.69 -5.26 -15.00
CA PRO A 69 12.83 -5.92 -14.39
C PRO A 69 14.05 -4.98 -14.40
N GLY A 70 14.80 -4.95 -13.30
CA GLY A 70 15.96 -4.06 -13.13
C GLY A 70 15.62 -2.62 -12.73
N ASN A 71 14.34 -2.31 -12.47
CA ASN A 71 13.98 -1.02 -11.90
C ASN A 71 14.37 -0.96 -10.42
N ARG A 72 15.53 -0.36 -10.15
CA ARG A 72 16.11 -0.20 -8.81
C ARG A 72 15.15 0.40 -7.79
N ILE A 73 14.23 1.29 -8.19
CA ILE A 73 13.27 1.89 -7.25
C ILE A 73 12.27 0.85 -6.75
N ILE A 74 11.77 0.00 -7.65
CA ILE A 74 10.85 -1.08 -7.30
C ILE A 74 11.56 -2.10 -6.41
N ASP A 75 12.79 -2.47 -6.76
CA ASP A 75 13.58 -3.46 -6.04
C ASP A 75 13.85 -3.01 -4.60
N LEU A 76 14.31 -1.76 -4.41
CA LEU A 76 14.51 -1.17 -3.09
C LEU A 76 13.23 -1.14 -2.24
N HIS A 77 12.08 -0.85 -2.85
CA HIS A 77 10.80 -0.86 -2.12
C HIS A 77 10.35 -2.28 -1.76
N LEU A 78 10.62 -3.26 -2.63
CA LEU A 78 10.30 -4.66 -2.39
C LEU A 78 11.14 -5.21 -1.23
N GLU A 79 12.46 -5.02 -1.28
CA GLU A 79 13.40 -5.45 -0.24
C GLU A 79 13.03 -4.84 1.12
N ARG A 80 12.75 -3.53 1.16
CA ARG A 80 12.32 -2.84 2.38
C ARG A 80 11.03 -3.43 2.96
N LEU A 81 10.05 -3.75 2.12
CA LEU A 81 8.79 -4.34 2.58
C LEU A 81 8.96 -5.79 3.03
N GLN A 82 9.82 -6.57 2.38
CA GLN A 82 10.13 -7.94 2.76
C GLN A 82 10.85 -7.99 4.11
N GLY A 83 11.86 -7.15 4.34
CA GLY A 83 12.53 -7.04 5.64
C GLY A 83 11.53 -6.70 6.75
N LYS A 84 10.69 -5.67 6.52
CA LYS A 84 9.63 -5.27 7.47
C LYS A 84 8.58 -6.36 7.74
N SER A 85 8.33 -7.25 6.77
CA SER A 85 7.42 -8.38 6.95
C SER A 85 8.06 -9.52 7.73
N GLY A 86 9.37 -9.74 7.57
CA GLY A 86 10.14 -10.73 8.33
C GLY A 86 10.29 -10.34 9.80
N ASP A 87 10.51 -9.06 10.09
CA ASP A 87 10.65 -8.54 11.47
C ASP A 87 9.36 -8.61 12.30
N ARG A 88 8.21 -8.92 11.66
CA ARG A 88 6.88 -8.96 12.28
C ARG A 88 6.29 -10.37 12.40
N ALA A 89 6.99 -11.38 11.90
CA ALA A 89 6.61 -12.79 11.99
C ALA A 89 7.18 -13.42 13.27
#